data_AF-A0A8T3PZS5-F1
#
_entry.id   AF-A0A8T3PZS5-F1
#
_cell.length_a   1.000
_cell.length_b   1.000
_cell.length_c   1.000
_cell.angle_alpha   90.00
_cell.angle_beta   90.00
_cell.angle_gamma   90.00
#
_symmetry.space_group_name_H-M   'P 1'
#
loop_
_entity.id
_entity.type
_entity.pdbx_description
1 polymer ?
#
loop_
_entity_poly.entity_id
_entity_poly.type
_entity_poly.pdbx_seq_one_letter_code
_entity_poly.pdbx_strand_id
1 'polypeptide(L)'
;MVSLVVAGLVPVGLVRHSAGGGPGHLVISEIVTGGAGASDELIELYNPSAVALPLEGLELVYVSASGATVTRRVGWELGAASLAPGAHLLVANEVGVFAPIADAVYAGGMAATGGSVALRIQGATMAVDAVGWGAASGAWLEGGPAPAPSPGASIERLPGGIAGSTVDTGDNAADFVVRMVPDPQNAGSPPVPGGAPSTPSATPSPTATAIATESPAASATPMPSQSPSPTISSSVPIGAARALPDGTTVSIDGIALTGSGFTDGGGFVADASGGIAILVDEGSFARGERVHATGTVDDRFAQRTLRATAVAVQTPGEPPPTAARATGAVNEAVEGRMVRLDATIDGGPTELSGGLAFDLDDGSGVARVVIGAATGIDTAGWVDGRRVAVVGVVGQRDSSGTGTSGYRVQPRDPADVELLAGPSPTPTPGGASASPQPSPTAPGSAGDLTSIAAARAAAPNARLTIRGVVTLASATIDPDSAVLQDASGAILLRLGDEIGRLDRGELVEVHGVRSTKGGMESLRATEPPRRIGTAAEPAARALRTGDAGEAAEAQLVVARGALVASARRASSGTVSFEIDDGSGPLRVVLGAALGAGDDHLVSGSWVEVV
;
A
#
# COMPACT_ATOMS: atom_id res chain seq x y z
N MET A 1 10.22 -4.14 1.01
CA MET A 1 8.87 -4.25 1.60
C MET A 1 8.60 -5.71 1.96
N VAL A 2 8.52 -6.06 3.25
CA VAL A 2 8.16 -7.44 3.63
C VAL A 2 6.66 -7.63 3.46
N SER A 3 6.27 -8.59 2.62
CA SER A 3 4.88 -9.01 2.50
C SER A 3 4.51 -9.85 3.70
N LEU A 4 3.75 -9.27 4.63
CA LEU A 4 3.18 -10.01 5.73
C LEU A 4 2.01 -10.87 5.23
N VAL A 5 2.00 -12.14 5.63
CA VAL A 5 0.89 -13.05 5.36
C VAL A 5 0.09 -13.22 6.64
N VAL A 6 -1.22 -13.00 6.51
CA VAL A 6 -2.12 -12.75 7.62
C VAL A 6 -3.12 -13.89 7.73
N ALA A 7 -3.44 -14.30 8.96
CA ALA A 7 -4.22 -15.48 9.25
C ALA A 7 -5.63 -15.16 9.82
N GLY A 8 -5.96 -13.88 10.02
CA GLY A 8 -7.29 -13.37 10.32
C GLY A 8 -7.38 -11.85 10.19
N LEU A 9 -8.60 -11.34 10.01
CA LEU A 9 -8.88 -9.91 10.08
C LEU A 9 -9.85 -9.64 11.22
N VAL A 10 -9.52 -8.68 12.09
CA VAL A 10 -10.44 -8.16 13.09
C VAL A 10 -10.71 -6.69 12.74
N PRO A 11 -11.92 -6.33 12.28
CA PRO A 11 -12.25 -4.94 11.99
C PRO A 11 -12.26 -4.14 13.29
N VAL A 12 -11.31 -3.22 13.44
CA VAL A 12 -11.24 -2.27 14.56
C VAL A 12 -12.03 -1.04 14.12
N GLY A 13 -13.34 -1.13 14.33
CA GLY A 13 -14.36 -0.43 13.55
C GLY A 13 -14.11 1.05 13.27
N LEU A 14 -14.23 1.44 12.00
CA LEU A 14 -14.46 2.82 11.61
C LEU A 14 -15.16 2.85 10.24
N VAL A 15 -16.50 2.83 10.25
CA VAL A 15 -17.31 2.87 9.03
C VAL A 15 -17.84 4.29 8.82
N ARG A 16 -17.39 4.98 7.77
CA ARG A 16 -18.00 6.24 7.33
C ARG A 16 -19.25 5.95 6.49
N HIS A 17 -20.39 5.74 7.16
CA HIS A 17 -21.70 5.86 6.54
C HIS A 17 -22.12 7.34 6.49
N SER A 18 -22.67 7.79 5.37
CA SER A 18 -23.52 8.98 5.34
C SER A 18 -24.91 8.59 4.85
N ALA A 19 -25.84 8.43 5.82
CA ALA A 19 -27.29 8.64 5.71
C ALA A 19 -27.98 8.15 7.01
N GLY A 20 -27.95 8.96 8.09
CA GLY A 20 -28.87 8.83 9.22
C GLY A 20 -28.39 8.12 10.50
N GLY A 21 -27.08 7.94 10.68
CA GLY A 21 -26.46 7.50 11.95
C GLY A 21 -25.30 8.42 12.34
N GLY A 22 -24.95 8.47 13.62
CA GLY A 22 -23.87 9.32 14.13
C GLY A 22 -22.46 8.93 13.66
N PRO A 23 -21.44 9.78 13.91
CA PRO A 23 -20.06 9.56 13.48
C PRO A 23 -19.51 8.20 13.92
N GLY A 24 -18.81 7.53 13.00
CA GLY A 24 -18.22 6.21 13.24
C GLY A 24 -16.84 6.21 13.88
N HIS A 25 -16.32 7.37 14.29
CA HIS A 25 -14.97 7.59 14.83
C HIS A 25 -15.02 8.30 16.19
N LEU A 26 -13.88 8.34 16.89
CA LEU A 26 -13.68 9.23 18.03
C LEU A 26 -13.75 10.68 17.58
N VAL A 27 -14.52 11.49 18.31
CA VAL A 27 -14.64 12.93 18.07
C VAL A 27 -14.16 13.72 19.28
N ILE A 28 -13.68 14.94 19.05
CA ILE A 28 -13.45 15.97 20.05
C ILE A 28 -14.82 16.52 20.46
N SER A 29 -15.15 16.41 21.75
CA SER A 29 -16.46 16.78 22.30
C SER A 29 -16.45 18.15 22.97
N GLU A 30 -15.41 18.51 23.73
CA GLU A 30 -15.30 19.81 24.40
C GLU A 30 -13.87 20.36 24.35
N ILE A 31 -13.72 21.68 24.19
CA ILE A 31 -12.45 22.41 24.31
C ILE A 31 -12.61 23.63 25.21
N VAL A 32 -11.71 23.78 26.19
CA VAL A 32 -11.49 25.03 26.94
C VAL A 32 -10.10 25.56 26.63
N THR A 33 -10.00 26.84 26.28
CA THR A 33 -8.74 27.49 25.82
C THR A 33 -8.17 28.49 26.85
N GLY A 34 -8.47 28.29 28.14
CA GLY A 34 -8.07 29.17 29.23
C GLY A 34 -9.23 29.62 30.12
N GLY A 35 -8.90 30.06 31.34
CA GLY A 35 -9.85 30.32 32.43
C GLY A 35 -9.40 31.46 33.33
N ALA A 36 -9.28 31.20 34.63
CA ALA A 36 -8.71 32.17 35.58
C ALA A 36 -7.19 32.28 35.37
N GLY A 37 -6.53 31.15 35.07
CA GLY A 37 -5.21 31.07 34.47
C GLY A 37 -5.28 30.77 32.96
N ALA A 38 -4.26 31.18 32.21
CA ALA A 38 -4.16 30.86 30.79
C ALA A 38 -4.06 29.34 30.54
N SER A 39 -3.46 28.59 31.49
CA SER A 39 -3.35 27.13 31.43
C SER A 39 -4.61 26.37 31.89
N ASP A 40 -5.71 27.05 32.23
CA ASP A 40 -6.98 26.38 32.55
C ASP A 40 -7.63 25.87 31.26
N GLU A 41 -7.04 24.82 30.68
CA GLU A 41 -7.33 24.29 29.36
C GLU A 41 -7.65 22.80 29.43
N LEU A 42 -8.54 22.36 28.54
CA LEU A 42 -8.86 20.96 28.32
C LEU A 42 -9.22 20.68 26.87
N ILE A 43 -9.06 19.42 26.49
CA ILE A 43 -9.55 18.79 25.28
C ILE A 43 -10.23 17.50 25.74
N GLU A 44 -11.49 17.32 25.36
CA GLU A 44 -12.25 16.11 25.64
C GLU A 44 -12.47 15.31 24.35
N LEU A 45 -12.35 13.98 24.43
CA LEU A 45 -12.76 13.06 23.37
C LEU A 45 -14.00 12.27 23.79
N TYR A 46 -14.85 11.96 22.83
CA TYR A 46 -16.05 11.13 22.98
C TYR A 46 -16.04 9.99 21.97
N ASN A 47 -16.61 8.84 22.35
CA ASN A 47 -16.92 7.74 21.44
C ASN A 47 -18.44 7.72 21.10
N PRO A 48 -18.86 8.33 19.97
CA PRO A 48 -20.24 8.35 19.50
C PRO A 48 -20.73 7.01 18.91
N SER A 49 -19.84 6.04 18.74
CA SER A 49 -20.15 4.78 18.07
C SER A 49 -20.70 3.70 19.03
N ALA A 50 -21.26 2.63 18.47
CA ALA A 50 -21.76 1.48 19.23
C ALA A 50 -20.67 0.45 19.61
N VAL A 51 -19.40 0.69 19.25
CA VAL A 51 -18.26 -0.21 19.50
C VAL A 51 -17.14 0.51 20.25
N ALA A 52 -16.27 -0.22 20.95
CA ALA A 52 -15.09 0.41 21.55
C ALA A 52 -14.10 0.81 20.45
N LEU A 53 -13.57 2.03 20.52
CA LEU A 53 -12.64 2.59 19.52
C LEU A 53 -11.24 2.75 20.13
N PRO A 54 -10.16 2.40 19.40
CA PRO A 54 -8.81 2.45 19.94
C PRO A 54 -8.34 3.90 20.14
N LEU A 55 -7.62 4.16 21.23
CA LEU A 55 -6.80 5.38 21.36
C LEU A 55 -5.38 5.17 20.82
N GLU A 56 -4.91 3.92 20.86
CA GLU A 56 -3.59 3.49 20.40
C GLU A 56 -3.23 3.98 18.99
N GLY A 57 -2.01 4.50 18.83
CA GLY A 57 -1.52 5.03 17.56
C GLY A 57 -2.02 6.44 17.24
N LEU A 58 -2.93 7.00 18.03
CA LEU A 58 -3.41 8.37 17.87
C LEU A 58 -2.56 9.38 18.67
N GLU A 59 -2.64 10.64 18.28
CA GLU A 59 -2.25 11.82 19.05
C GLU A 59 -3.28 12.94 18.92
N LEU A 60 -3.35 13.76 19.96
CA LEU A 60 -3.90 15.10 19.88
C LEU A 60 -2.77 16.08 19.61
N VAL A 61 -2.91 16.86 18.54
CA VAL A 61 -2.03 18.00 18.25
C VAL A 61 -2.79 19.31 18.36
N TYR A 62 -2.10 20.33 18.84
CA TYR A 62 -2.53 21.72 18.70
C TYR A 62 -1.84 22.36 17.49
N VAL A 63 -2.59 23.19 16.78
CA VAL A 63 -2.15 23.93 15.59
C VAL A 63 -2.44 25.41 15.82
N SER A 64 -1.46 26.29 15.52
CA SER A 64 -1.70 27.74 15.61
C SER A 64 -2.68 28.23 14.54
N ALA A 65 -3.34 29.37 14.78
CA ALA A 65 -4.37 29.93 13.91
C ALA A 65 -4.05 29.94 12.40
N SER A 66 -2.78 30.19 12.03
CA SER A 66 -2.30 30.24 10.65
C SER A 66 -1.80 28.91 10.08
N GLY A 67 -1.87 27.81 10.85
CA GLY A 67 -1.26 26.52 10.49
C GLY A 67 0.26 26.44 10.65
N ALA A 68 0.93 27.51 11.07
CA ALA A 68 2.39 27.64 11.00
C ALA A 68 3.17 26.77 12.01
N THR A 69 2.53 26.31 13.08
CA THR A 69 3.16 25.49 14.13
C THR A 69 2.21 24.37 14.55
N VAL A 70 2.71 23.14 14.58
CA VAL A 70 2.00 21.96 15.09
C VAL A 70 2.76 21.41 16.30
N THR A 71 2.07 21.17 17.42
CA THR A 71 2.66 20.66 18.66
C THR A 71 1.81 19.55 19.26
N ARG A 72 2.38 18.37 19.50
CA ARG A 72 1.73 17.25 20.21
C ARG A 72 1.35 17.66 21.63
N ARG A 73 0.13 17.29 22.04
CA ARG A 73 -0.38 17.42 23.42
C ARG A 73 -0.24 16.09 24.15
N VAL A 74 -0.86 15.06 23.61
CA VAL A 74 -0.74 13.67 24.06
C VAL A 74 -0.71 12.79 22.82
N GLY A 75 -0.14 11.59 22.95
CA GLY A 75 -0.43 10.52 22.00
C GLY A 75 -0.24 9.18 22.69
N TRP A 76 -1.03 8.20 22.26
CA TRP A 76 -1.15 6.91 22.93
C TRP A 76 -0.30 5.89 22.19
N GLU A 77 0.66 5.31 22.91
CA GLU A 77 1.57 4.31 22.36
C GLU A 77 0.91 2.93 22.27
N LEU A 78 1.58 2.02 21.57
CA LEU A 78 1.19 0.61 21.41
C LEU A 78 0.87 -0.05 22.77
N GLY A 79 -0.30 -0.69 22.87
CA GLY A 79 -0.86 -1.25 24.10
C GLY A 79 -1.88 -0.35 24.83
N ALA A 80 -2.23 0.82 24.30
CA ALA A 80 -3.20 1.71 24.93
C ALA A 80 -4.64 1.17 24.87
N ALA A 81 -5.44 1.51 25.90
CA ALA A 81 -6.83 1.07 25.99
C ALA A 81 -7.72 1.66 24.88
N SER A 82 -8.81 0.97 24.56
CA SER A 82 -9.89 1.51 23.73
C SER A 82 -10.89 2.27 24.57
N LEU A 83 -11.44 3.37 24.03
CA LEU A 83 -12.53 4.12 24.64
C LEU A 83 -13.86 3.38 24.37
N ALA A 84 -14.61 3.06 25.42
CA ALA A 84 -15.87 2.32 25.33
C ALA A 84 -16.99 3.12 24.61
N PRO A 85 -18.04 2.46 24.07
CA PRO A 85 -19.19 3.14 23.49
C PRO A 85 -19.79 4.18 24.44
N GLY A 86 -19.98 5.42 23.97
CA GLY A 86 -20.53 6.51 24.76
C GLY A 86 -19.62 7.04 25.88
N ALA A 87 -18.40 6.53 26.04
CA ALA A 87 -17.46 7.01 27.05
C ALA A 87 -16.67 8.24 26.58
N HIS A 88 -16.08 8.95 27.54
CA HIS A 88 -15.28 10.15 27.33
C HIS A 88 -13.83 9.96 27.80
N LEU A 89 -12.91 10.78 27.30
CA LEU A 89 -11.52 10.84 27.75
C LEU A 89 -11.10 12.31 27.86
N LEU A 90 -10.61 12.72 29.03
CA LEU A 90 -10.25 14.10 29.32
C LEU A 90 -8.73 14.31 29.27
N VAL A 91 -8.28 15.30 28.50
CA VAL A 91 -6.88 15.66 28.33
C VAL A 91 -6.67 17.12 28.71
N ALA A 92 -5.87 17.41 29.73
CA ALA A 92 -5.73 18.78 30.28
C ALA A 92 -4.29 19.29 30.34
N ASN A 93 -4.12 20.60 30.40
CA ASN A 93 -2.81 21.22 30.62
C ASN A 93 -2.31 20.92 32.05
N GLU A 94 -1.07 20.45 32.19
CA GLU A 94 -0.53 19.89 33.44
C GLU A 94 -0.46 20.87 34.63
N VAL A 95 -0.50 22.18 34.37
CA VAL A 95 -0.53 23.23 35.40
C VAL A 95 -1.88 23.94 35.52
N GLY A 96 -2.91 23.45 34.82
CA GLY A 96 -4.26 24.01 34.80
C GLY A 96 -5.20 23.45 35.87
N VAL A 97 -6.31 24.14 36.13
CA VAL A 97 -7.36 23.71 37.06
C VAL A 97 -7.95 22.33 36.76
N PHE A 98 -7.94 21.89 35.49
CA PHE A 98 -8.50 20.61 35.06
C PHE A 98 -7.53 19.42 35.18
N ALA A 99 -6.24 19.65 35.42
CA ALA A 99 -5.24 18.58 35.55
C ALA A 99 -5.59 17.49 36.60
N PRO A 100 -6.17 17.80 37.77
CA PRO A 100 -6.50 16.78 38.79
C PRO A 100 -7.64 15.82 38.41
N ILE A 101 -8.40 16.10 37.34
CA ILE A 101 -9.51 15.26 36.87
C ILE A 101 -9.26 14.63 35.49
N ALA A 102 -8.12 14.92 34.86
CA ALA A 102 -7.82 14.45 33.51
C ALA A 102 -7.27 13.02 33.49
N ASP A 103 -7.58 12.28 32.41
CA ASP A 103 -7.03 10.94 32.15
C ASP A 103 -5.59 11.02 31.61
N ALA A 104 -5.24 12.13 30.96
CA ALA A 104 -3.88 12.46 30.55
C ALA A 104 -3.60 13.97 30.65
N VAL A 105 -2.32 14.34 30.78
CA VAL A 105 -1.88 15.73 30.88
C VAL A 105 -0.86 16.10 29.80
N TYR A 106 -0.79 17.39 29.45
CA TYR A 106 0.16 17.94 28.47
C TYR A 106 0.82 19.25 28.91
N ALA A 107 1.93 19.61 28.26
CA ALA A 107 2.65 20.86 28.49
C ALA A 107 2.43 21.90 27.36
N GLY A 108 2.51 23.18 27.74
CA GLY A 108 2.40 24.36 26.84
C GLY A 108 0.97 24.70 26.43
N GLY A 109 0.63 25.99 26.34
CA GLY A 109 -0.75 26.45 26.13
C GLY A 109 -1.26 26.48 24.67
N MET A 110 -2.57 26.64 24.53
CA MET A 110 -3.34 26.91 23.31
C MET A 110 -3.70 28.40 23.21
N ALA A 111 -3.92 28.94 22.01
CA ALA A 111 -4.26 30.36 21.84
C ALA A 111 -5.78 30.60 21.91
N ALA A 112 -6.23 31.34 22.92
CA ALA A 112 -7.65 31.62 23.15
C ALA A 112 -8.37 32.33 21.98
N THR A 113 -7.67 33.19 21.23
CA THR A 113 -8.28 33.95 20.11
C THR A 113 -8.33 33.19 18.78
N GLY A 114 -7.64 32.05 18.67
CA GLY A 114 -7.73 31.19 17.51
C GLY A 114 -6.61 30.17 17.39
N GLY A 115 -6.97 28.99 16.92
CA GLY A 115 -6.12 27.82 16.77
C GLY A 115 -7.00 26.62 16.46
N SER A 116 -6.37 25.45 16.36
CA SER A 116 -7.10 24.20 16.22
C SER A 116 -6.53 23.11 17.11
N VAL A 117 -7.37 22.14 17.42
CA VAL A 117 -6.97 20.83 17.92
C VAL A 117 -7.36 19.79 16.88
N ALA A 118 -6.47 18.84 16.60
CA ALA A 118 -6.76 17.71 15.74
C ALA A 118 -6.41 16.40 16.45
N LEU A 119 -7.37 15.49 16.48
CA LEU A 119 -7.12 14.08 16.74
C LEU A 119 -6.63 13.46 15.43
N ARG A 120 -5.45 12.85 15.43
CA ARG A 120 -4.86 12.23 14.24
C ARG A 120 -4.07 10.99 14.60
N ILE A 121 -3.65 10.24 13.58
CA ILE A 121 -2.64 9.19 13.72
C ILE A 121 -1.28 9.86 13.98
N GLN A 122 -0.43 9.27 14.83
CA GLN A 122 0.87 9.87 15.18
C GLN A 122 1.71 10.19 13.94
N GLY A 123 2.00 11.48 13.70
CA GLY A 123 2.77 11.94 12.55
C GLY A 123 1.99 12.12 11.24
N ALA A 124 0.71 11.74 11.16
CA ALA A 124 -0.07 11.88 9.93
C ALA A 124 -0.35 13.34 9.53
N THR A 125 -0.61 13.55 8.23
CA THR A 125 -0.93 14.85 7.62
C THR A 125 -2.43 15.14 7.51
N MET A 126 -3.28 14.20 7.93
CA MET A 126 -4.73 14.33 7.98
C MET A 126 -5.25 14.03 9.39
N ALA A 127 -6.39 14.62 9.75
CA ALA A 127 -7.08 14.37 11.01
C ALA A 127 -8.06 13.19 10.90
N VAL A 128 -8.28 12.53 12.04
CA VAL A 128 -9.47 11.69 12.30
C VAL A 128 -10.68 12.60 12.54
N ASP A 129 -10.48 13.65 13.36
CA ASP A 129 -11.39 14.77 13.63
C ASP A 129 -10.51 16.03 13.91
N ALA A 130 -10.90 17.20 13.37
CA ALA A 130 -10.27 18.48 13.68
C ALA A 130 -11.27 19.61 14.02
N VAL A 131 -10.98 20.32 15.11
CA VAL A 131 -11.77 21.45 15.60
C VAL A 131 -10.92 22.72 15.61
N GLY A 132 -11.21 23.63 14.69
CA GLY A 132 -10.68 24.99 14.68
C GLY A 132 -11.63 25.99 15.34
N TRP A 133 -11.08 27.02 15.99
CA TRP A 133 -11.87 28.11 16.58
C TRP A 133 -11.32 29.50 16.26
N GLY A 134 -12.19 30.52 16.34
CA GLY A 134 -11.82 31.92 16.24
C GLY A 134 -11.12 32.28 14.94
N ALA A 135 -9.88 32.76 15.04
CA ALA A 135 -9.05 33.14 13.90
C ALA A 135 -8.40 31.96 13.13
N ALA A 136 -8.80 30.70 13.39
CA ALA A 136 -8.27 29.54 12.70
C ALA A 136 -8.54 29.60 11.18
N SER A 137 -7.47 29.37 10.40
CA SER A 137 -7.44 29.47 8.94
C SER A 137 -6.48 28.47 8.27
N GLY A 138 -5.79 27.64 9.06
CA GLY A 138 -4.95 26.55 8.55
C GLY A 138 -5.76 25.32 8.14
N ALA A 139 -5.12 24.37 7.45
CA ALA A 139 -5.75 23.15 6.93
C ALA A 139 -6.19 22.10 7.99
N TRP A 140 -6.09 22.44 9.28
CA TRP A 140 -6.43 21.56 10.41
C TRP A 140 -7.70 22.04 11.10
N LEU A 141 -8.78 22.20 10.32
CA LEU A 141 -10.12 22.51 10.81
C LEU A 141 -11.13 22.00 9.77
N GLU A 142 -12.37 21.82 10.19
CA GLU A 142 -13.44 21.33 9.31
C GLU A 142 -14.42 22.48 9.02
N GLY A 143 -14.69 22.72 7.72
CA GLY A 143 -15.57 23.79 7.27
C GLY A 143 -15.15 25.19 7.71
N GLY A 144 -16.00 25.87 8.49
CA GLY A 144 -15.70 27.13 9.16
C GLY A 144 -15.32 26.93 10.63
N PRO A 145 -14.49 27.83 11.22
CA PRO A 145 -14.09 27.69 12.61
C PRO A 145 -15.25 27.96 13.58
N ALA A 146 -15.28 27.20 14.67
CA ALA A 146 -16.17 27.44 15.81
C ALA A 146 -15.91 28.83 16.44
N PRO A 147 -16.88 29.42 17.17
CA PRO A 147 -16.65 30.66 17.90
C PRO A 147 -15.55 30.47 18.95
N ALA A 148 -14.64 31.44 19.11
CA ALA A 148 -13.65 31.38 20.19
C ALA A 148 -14.35 31.52 21.57
N PRO A 149 -14.15 30.58 22.52
CA PRO A 149 -14.75 30.69 23.84
C PRO A 149 -14.11 31.83 24.64
N SER A 150 -14.91 32.50 25.48
CA SER A 150 -14.38 33.44 26.47
C SER A 150 -13.63 32.70 27.58
N PRO A 151 -12.70 33.34 28.33
CA PRO A 151 -12.03 32.69 29.46
C PRO A 151 -13.01 32.07 30.46
N GLY A 152 -12.86 30.77 30.72
CA GLY A 152 -13.73 29.99 31.60
C GLY A 152 -14.98 29.42 30.93
N ALA A 153 -15.18 29.65 29.63
CA ALA A 153 -16.18 28.99 28.80
C ALA A 153 -15.52 27.91 27.93
N SER A 154 -16.34 27.00 27.39
CA SER A 154 -15.91 25.98 26.41
C SER A 154 -16.60 26.19 25.06
N ILE A 155 -16.08 25.50 24.04
CA ILE A 155 -16.90 25.06 22.91
C ILE A 155 -17.21 23.57 23.07
N GLU A 156 -18.47 23.19 22.89
CA GLU A 156 -18.97 21.81 22.98
C GLU A 156 -19.60 21.40 21.65
N ARG A 157 -19.33 20.18 21.18
CA ARG A 157 -19.92 19.57 19.99
C ARG A 157 -21.37 19.16 20.27
N LEU A 158 -22.27 19.54 19.39
CA LEU A 158 -23.70 19.31 19.53
C LEU A 158 -24.10 17.81 19.44
N PRO A 159 -25.28 17.42 19.96
CA PRO A 159 -26.14 18.18 20.87
C PRO A 159 -25.54 18.40 22.28
N GLY A 160 -24.50 17.65 22.66
CA GLY A 160 -23.78 17.84 23.92
C GLY A 160 -24.48 17.29 25.17
N GLY A 161 -23.81 17.41 26.32
CA GLY A 161 -24.26 16.93 27.62
C GLY A 161 -24.81 15.50 27.58
N ILE A 162 -25.96 15.27 28.23
CA ILE A 162 -26.62 13.94 28.30
C ILE A 162 -27.16 13.39 26.96
N ALA A 163 -27.05 14.14 25.87
CA ALA A 163 -27.43 13.70 24.52
C ALA A 163 -26.22 13.28 23.66
N GLY A 164 -25.00 13.46 24.17
CA GLY A 164 -23.75 13.04 23.54
C GLY A 164 -23.29 14.00 22.43
N SER A 165 -21.99 14.01 22.16
CA SER A 165 -21.38 14.83 21.10
C SER A 165 -21.44 14.09 19.76
N THR A 166 -22.61 14.11 19.10
CA THR A 166 -22.90 13.24 17.93
C THR A 166 -23.12 13.99 16.62
N VAL A 167 -23.07 15.32 16.61
CA VAL A 167 -23.16 16.13 15.39
C VAL A 167 -21.77 16.35 14.82
N ASP A 168 -21.60 15.86 13.60
CA ASP A 168 -20.35 15.91 12.85
C ASP A 168 -20.70 16.06 11.37
N THR A 169 -20.83 17.31 10.92
CA THR A 169 -21.19 17.66 9.54
C THR A 169 -19.97 18.03 8.70
N GLY A 170 -18.79 18.11 9.32
CA GLY A 170 -17.57 18.60 8.71
C GLY A 170 -17.51 20.13 8.64
N ASP A 171 -18.20 20.82 9.56
CA ASP A 171 -18.19 22.28 9.70
C ASP A 171 -18.23 22.66 11.19
N ASN A 172 -17.07 23.01 11.76
CA ASN A 172 -16.96 23.31 13.19
C ASN A 172 -17.86 24.49 13.63
N ALA A 173 -18.20 25.42 12.72
CA ALA A 173 -19.12 26.52 12.98
C ALA A 173 -20.59 26.09 13.08
N ALA A 174 -20.96 24.95 12.48
CA ALA A 174 -22.27 24.33 12.58
C ALA A 174 -22.35 23.29 13.72
N ASP A 175 -21.23 22.60 13.98
CA ASP A 175 -21.17 21.45 14.88
C ASP A 175 -20.93 21.84 16.34
N PHE A 176 -20.36 23.02 16.64
CA PHE A 176 -20.00 23.46 18.00
C PHE A 176 -20.80 24.68 18.49
N VAL A 177 -21.08 24.71 19.80
CA VAL A 177 -21.69 25.83 20.51
C VAL A 177 -20.85 26.26 21.71
N VAL A 178 -20.82 27.56 22.03
CA VAL A 178 -20.15 28.05 23.24
C VAL A 178 -21.00 27.76 24.47
N ARG A 179 -20.42 27.09 25.49
CA ARG A 179 -21.01 26.97 26.83
C ARG A 179 -20.34 27.91 27.80
N MET A 180 -21.13 28.70 28.53
CA MET A 180 -20.62 29.58 29.59
C MET A 180 -20.11 28.85 30.84
N VAL A 181 -20.38 27.55 30.95
CA VAL A 181 -19.89 26.66 32.00
C VAL A 181 -19.49 25.33 31.32
N PRO A 182 -18.19 24.99 31.28
CA PRO A 182 -17.71 23.69 30.81
C PRO A 182 -18.25 22.54 31.67
N ASP A 183 -18.40 21.36 31.07
CA ASP A 183 -18.95 20.17 31.72
C ASP A 183 -18.04 18.93 31.51
N PRO A 184 -16.78 18.98 31.98
CA PRO A 184 -15.74 18.04 31.57
C PRO A 184 -15.95 16.62 32.10
N GLN A 185 -15.85 15.66 31.19
CA GLN A 185 -16.06 14.24 31.39
C GLN A 185 -14.78 13.44 31.09
N ASN A 186 -14.35 12.63 32.06
CA ASN A 186 -13.20 11.74 31.94
C ASN A 186 -13.66 10.28 31.79
N ALA A 187 -12.71 9.33 31.74
CA ALA A 187 -13.02 7.90 31.61
C ALA A 187 -13.80 7.30 32.79
N GLY A 188 -13.94 8.03 33.91
CA GLY A 188 -14.80 7.68 35.04
C GLY A 188 -16.25 8.17 34.92
N SER A 189 -16.57 9.00 33.92
CA SER A 189 -17.91 9.52 33.70
C SER A 189 -18.89 8.43 33.21
N PRO A 190 -20.19 8.49 33.56
CA PRO A 190 -21.20 7.59 33.01
C PRO A 190 -21.27 7.70 31.47
N PRO A 191 -21.31 6.59 30.72
CA PRO A 191 -21.44 6.64 29.27
C PRO A 191 -22.74 7.31 28.81
N VAL A 192 -22.65 8.16 27.79
CA VAL A 192 -23.76 8.92 27.22
C VAL A 192 -24.15 8.32 25.86
N PRO A 193 -25.46 8.17 25.52
CA PRO A 193 -25.88 7.46 24.32
C PRO A 193 -25.34 8.07 23.00
N GLY A 194 -24.50 7.30 22.31
CA GLY A 194 -24.19 7.53 20.91
C GLY A 194 -25.41 7.24 20.02
N GLY A 195 -25.53 7.93 18.89
CA GLY A 195 -26.74 7.95 18.05
C GLY A 195 -27.15 6.59 17.49
N ALA A 196 -27.99 5.85 18.22
CA ALA A 196 -28.57 4.59 17.78
C ALA A 196 -29.64 4.81 16.69
N PRO A 197 -29.73 3.96 15.65
CA PRO A 197 -30.75 4.09 14.63
C PRO A 197 -32.14 3.93 15.24
N SER A 198 -33.01 4.90 14.98
CA SER A 198 -34.41 4.83 15.40
C SER A 198 -35.07 3.61 14.75
N THR A 199 -35.66 2.73 15.54
CA THR A 199 -36.51 1.67 14.99
C THR A 199 -37.68 2.30 14.24
N PRO A 200 -37.98 1.89 12.99
CA PRO A 200 -39.01 2.54 12.19
C PRO A 200 -40.39 2.27 12.79
N SER A 201 -40.96 3.28 13.44
CA SER A 201 -42.37 3.28 13.84
C SER A 201 -43.26 3.28 12.59
N ALA A 202 -44.31 2.47 12.59
CA ALA A 202 -45.05 2.12 11.38
C ALA A 202 -45.74 3.33 10.73
N THR A 203 -45.40 3.62 9.48
CA THR A 203 -46.09 4.60 8.63
C THR A 203 -47.46 4.08 8.18
N PRO A 204 -48.57 4.78 8.43
CA PRO A 204 -49.86 4.44 7.84
C PRO A 204 -49.99 4.97 6.40
N SER A 205 -50.37 4.05 5.50
CA SER A 205 -51.06 4.18 4.19
C SER A 205 -51.08 5.51 3.41
N PRO A 206 -50.79 5.51 2.09
CA PRO A 206 -50.90 6.69 1.24
C PRO A 206 -52.36 7.12 0.95
N THR A 207 -52.54 8.40 0.61
CA THR A 207 -53.77 8.97 0.02
C THR A 207 -53.42 9.64 -1.32
N ALA A 208 -54.33 9.60 -2.30
CA ALA A 208 -54.02 9.83 -3.72
C ALA A 208 -54.51 11.17 -4.31
N THR A 209 -53.77 11.62 -5.34
CA THR A 209 -54.23 12.33 -6.56
C THR A 209 -54.88 13.72 -6.50
N ALA A 210 -54.25 14.69 -7.19
CA ALA A 210 -54.88 15.61 -8.17
C ALA A 210 -53.77 16.22 -9.08
N ILE A 211 -53.72 15.92 -10.40
CA ILE A 211 -54.30 16.66 -11.55
C ILE A 211 -53.37 17.77 -12.11
N ALA A 212 -53.21 17.79 -13.45
CA ALA A 212 -52.33 18.68 -14.21
C ALA A 212 -53.08 19.82 -14.93
N THR A 213 -52.37 20.89 -15.36
CA THR A 213 -52.83 21.87 -16.37
C THR A 213 -51.65 22.61 -17.05
N GLU A 214 -51.51 22.39 -18.37
CA GLU A 214 -51.09 23.27 -19.48
C GLU A 214 -50.30 24.60 -19.23
N SER A 215 -49.10 24.85 -19.81
CA SER A 215 -48.74 25.24 -21.22
C SER A 215 -48.22 26.72 -21.26
N PRO A 216 -47.65 27.37 -22.33
CA PRO A 216 -47.36 26.96 -23.72
C PRO A 216 -46.00 27.39 -24.38
N ALA A 217 -45.74 26.83 -25.58
CA ALA A 217 -45.05 27.39 -26.78
C ALA A 217 -43.54 27.79 -26.83
N ALA A 218 -42.92 27.41 -27.95
CA ALA A 218 -41.49 27.50 -28.29
C ALA A 218 -40.97 28.90 -28.71
N SER A 219 -39.64 29.07 -28.61
CA SER A 219 -38.86 30.09 -29.34
C SER A 219 -37.55 29.49 -29.89
N ALA A 220 -36.98 30.10 -30.93
CA ALA A 220 -36.09 29.44 -31.89
C ALA A 220 -34.63 29.22 -31.41
N THR A 221 -34.05 28.10 -31.83
CA THR A 221 -32.65 27.73 -31.62
C THR A 221 -31.72 28.43 -32.62
N PRO A 222 -30.63 29.11 -32.19
CA PRO A 222 -29.52 29.42 -33.09
C PRO A 222 -28.64 28.19 -33.32
N MET A 223 -28.27 28.02 -34.58
CA MET A 223 -27.37 27.00 -35.14
C MET A 223 -26.01 26.92 -34.39
N PRO A 224 -25.44 25.72 -34.17
CA PRO A 224 -24.11 25.60 -33.57
C PRO A 224 -23.05 26.19 -34.50
N SER A 225 -22.31 27.17 -33.99
CA SER A 225 -21.12 27.70 -34.66
C SER A 225 -20.01 26.65 -34.70
N GLN A 226 -19.20 26.67 -35.74
CA GLN A 226 -18.15 25.67 -35.98
C GLN A 226 -17.16 25.59 -34.83
N SER A 227 -16.80 24.36 -34.44
CA SER A 227 -15.73 24.09 -33.48
C SER A 227 -14.41 24.70 -33.97
N PRO A 228 -13.64 25.38 -33.12
CA PRO A 228 -12.26 25.71 -33.47
C PRO A 228 -11.46 24.42 -33.70
N SER A 229 -10.62 24.42 -34.72
CA SER A 229 -9.56 23.42 -34.89
C SER A 229 -8.62 23.50 -33.68
N PRO A 230 -8.14 22.39 -33.12
CA PRO A 230 -7.23 22.43 -31.98
C PRO A 230 -5.92 23.14 -32.38
N THR A 231 -5.58 24.20 -31.65
CA THR A 231 -4.26 24.82 -31.72
C THR A 231 -3.26 23.81 -31.16
N ILE A 232 -2.25 23.44 -31.95
CA ILE A 232 -1.19 22.54 -31.47
C ILE A 232 -0.39 23.28 -30.39
N SER A 233 -0.58 22.88 -29.13
CA SER A 233 0.31 23.26 -28.03
C SER A 233 1.72 22.76 -28.34
N SER A 234 2.72 23.63 -28.24
CA SER A 234 4.11 23.26 -28.48
C SER A 234 4.54 22.14 -27.55
N SER A 235 5.01 21.03 -28.12
CA SER A 235 5.53 19.89 -27.37
C SER A 235 6.96 20.13 -26.87
N VAL A 236 7.32 19.42 -25.80
CA VAL A 236 8.68 19.44 -25.24
C VAL A 236 9.40 18.11 -25.51
N PRO A 237 10.75 18.08 -25.51
CA PRO A 237 11.51 16.83 -25.61
C PRO A 237 11.19 15.90 -24.45
N ILE A 238 11.12 14.59 -24.71
CA ILE A 238 10.73 13.58 -23.71
C ILE A 238 11.66 13.58 -22.49
N GLY A 239 12.97 13.76 -22.69
CA GLY A 239 13.95 13.89 -21.60
C GLY A 239 13.70 15.12 -20.70
N ALA A 240 13.11 16.19 -21.23
CA ALA A 240 12.69 17.34 -20.42
C ALA A 240 11.35 17.05 -19.69
N ALA A 241 10.40 16.39 -20.36
CA ALA A 241 9.15 15.96 -19.73
C ALA A 241 9.38 15.03 -18.53
N ARG A 242 10.32 14.08 -18.64
CA ARG A 242 10.73 13.20 -17.53
C ARG A 242 11.17 13.96 -16.27
N ALA A 243 11.79 15.13 -16.43
CA ALA A 243 12.34 15.92 -15.33
C ALA A 243 11.35 16.88 -14.64
N LEU A 244 10.09 16.94 -15.10
CA LEU A 244 9.03 17.73 -14.48
C LEU A 244 8.53 17.07 -13.18
N PRO A 245 7.94 17.81 -12.23
CA PRO A 245 7.25 17.21 -11.09
C PRO A 245 6.00 16.42 -11.50
N ASP A 246 5.59 15.46 -10.68
CA ASP A 246 4.36 14.69 -10.90
C ASP A 246 3.12 15.58 -10.87
N GLY A 247 2.08 15.16 -11.60
CA GLY A 247 0.88 15.96 -11.86
C GLY A 247 1.07 17.08 -12.89
N THR A 248 2.30 17.40 -13.30
CA THR A 248 2.54 18.41 -14.34
C THR A 248 1.93 17.98 -15.66
N THR A 249 1.05 18.81 -16.25
CA THR A 249 0.50 18.57 -17.59
C THR A 249 1.51 18.99 -18.65
N VAL A 250 1.79 18.10 -19.60
CA VAL A 250 2.78 18.31 -20.67
C VAL A 250 2.28 17.73 -21.99
N SER A 251 2.79 18.24 -23.11
CA SER A 251 2.62 17.64 -24.44
C SER A 251 3.98 17.19 -24.99
N ILE A 252 4.04 15.99 -25.56
CA ILE A 252 5.27 15.40 -26.12
C ILE A 252 5.02 14.89 -27.55
N ASP A 253 6.06 14.86 -28.37
CA ASP A 253 6.10 14.16 -29.65
C ASP A 253 7.20 13.10 -29.63
N GLY A 254 6.90 11.88 -30.07
CA GLY A 254 7.90 10.82 -30.23
C GLY A 254 7.43 9.69 -31.13
N ILE A 255 8.26 8.66 -31.27
CA ILE A 255 7.94 7.44 -32.02
C ILE A 255 7.61 6.30 -31.05
N ALA A 256 6.50 5.61 -31.30
CA ALA A 256 6.08 4.46 -30.51
C ALA A 256 7.04 3.27 -30.67
N LEU A 257 7.77 2.94 -29.61
CA LEU A 257 8.64 1.74 -29.55
C LEU A 257 7.82 0.45 -29.45
N THR A 258 6.63 0.55 -28.83
CA THR A 258 5.64 -0.51 -28.63
C THR A 258 4.22 0.06 -28.84
N GLY A 259 3.20 -0.79 -28.99
CA GLY A 259 1.81 -0.32 -29.07
C GLY A 259 1.24 0.04 -27.69
N SER A 260 0.14 0.79 -27.64
CA SER A 260 -0.47 1.29 -26.39
C SER A 260 -0.96 0.20 -25.42
N GLY A 261 -1.21 -1.02 -25.91
CA GLY A 261 -1.61 -2.18 -25.11
C GLY A 261 -0.48 -3.16 -24.76
N PHE A 262 0.79 -2.76 -24.85
CA PHE A 262 1.94 -3.69 -24.83
C PHE A 262 2.13 -4.45 -23.51
N THR A 263 2.39 -3.77 -22.40
CA THR A 263 2.56 -4.40 -21.08
C THR A 263 1.85 -3.61 -20.00
N ASP A 264 1.14 -4.30 -19.10
CA ASP A 264 0.41 -3.71 -17.96
C ASP A 264 -0.58 -2.57 -18.29
N GLY A 265 -1.03 -2.52 -19.55
CA GLY A 265 -1.95 -1.53 -20.10
C GLY A 265 -1.30 -0.24 -20.65
N GLY A 266 0.01 -0.23 -20.90
CA GLY A 266 0.72 0.93 -21.47
C GLY A 266 1.68 0.59 -22.62
N GLY A 267 1.97 1.60 -23.43
CA GLY A 267 2.99 1.57 -24.48
C GLY A 267 4.20 2.45 -24.15
N PHE A 268 5.26 2.39 -24.96
CA PHE A 268 6.44 3.24 -24.80
C PHE A 268 6.66 4.11 -26.04
N VAL A 269 6.97 5.39 -25.83
CA VAL A 269 7.26 6.37 -26.88
C VAL A 269 8.63 7.01 -26.60
N ALA A 270 9.42 7.23 -27.64
CA ALA A 270 10.77 7.79 -27.51
C ALA A 270 11.13 8.80 -28.61
N ASP A 271 12.02 9.73 -28.26
CA ASP A 271 12.65 10.70 -29.15
C ASP A 271 14.19 10.62 -28.99
N ALA A 272 14.93 11.59 -29.54
CA ALA A 272 16.39 11.62 -29.42
C ALA A 272 16.89 11.93 -27.99
N SER A 273 16.03 12.48 -27.13
CA SER A 273 16.35 12.91 -25.75
C SER A 273 16.02 11.86 -24.70
N GLY A 274 15.02 11.00 -24.92
CA GLY A 274 14.64 9.94 -23.98
C GLY A 274 13.44 9.10 -24.45
N GLY A 275 13.04 8.15 -23.60
CA GLY A 275 11.80 7.41 -23.73
C GLY A 275 10.95 7.54 -22.48
N ILE A 276 9.64 7.34 -22.61
CA ILE A 276 8.67 7.41 -21.51
C ILE A 276 7.54 6.40 -21.77
N ALA A 277 6.98 5.85 -20.69
CA ALA A 277 5.77 5.05 -20.79
C ALA A 277 4.55 5.95 -20.99
N ILE A 278 3.56 5.50 -21.75
CA ILE A 278 2.28 6.18 -21.93
C ILE A 278 1.15 5.23 -21.55
N LEU A 279 0.31 5.68 -20.62
CA LEU A 279 -1.02 5.16 -20.38
C LEU A 279 -2.02 6.05 -21.11
N VAL A 280 -2.96 5.45 -21.82
CA VAL A 280 -3.91 6.18 -22.66
C VAL A 280 -5.31 6.01 -22.08
N ASP A 281 -5.96 7.11 -21.73
CA ASP A 281 -7.34 7.09 -21.24
C ASP A 281 -8.33 6.98 -22.42
N GLU A 282 -8.08 7.70 -23.51
CA GLU A 282 -8.84 7.61 -24.77
C GLU A 282 -7.93 7.51 -26.01
N GLY A 283 -8.22 6.55 -26.89
CA GLY A 283 -7.47 6.29 -28.13
C GLY A 283 -6.51 5.11 -28.04
N SER A 284 -5.69 4.94 -29.09
CA SER A 284 -4.66 3.89 -29.17
C SER A 284 -3.60 4.26 -30.20
N PHE A 285 -2.41 3.68 -30.07
CA PHE A 285 -1.32 3.82 -31.04
C PHE A 285 -0.60 2.49 -31.26
N ALA A 286 -0.11 2.28 -32.47
CA ALA A 286 0.70 1.12 -32.87
C ALA A 286 2.21 1.45 -32.84
N ARG A 287 3.03 0.39 -32.76
CA ARG A 287 4.49 0.51 -32.87
C ARG A 287 4.90 1.15 -34.21
N GLY A 288 5.86 2.07 -34.16
CA GLY A 288 6.39 2.81 -35.32
C GLY A 288 5.61 4.07 -35.69
N GLU A 289 4.42 4.26 -35.13
CA GLU A 289 3.65 5.50 -35.33
C GLU A 289 4.33 6.68 -34.62
N ARG A 290 4.18 7.88 -35.21
CA ARG A 290 4.51 9.12 -34.52
C ARG A 290 3.34 9.52 -33.65
N VAL A 291 3.60 9.70 -32.37
CA VAL A 291 2.59 9.96 -31.34
C VAL A 291 2.82 11.36 -30.79
N HIS A 292 1.80 12.21 -30.90
CA HIS A 292 1.67 13.43 -30.10
C HIS A 292 0.71 13.14 -28.95
N ALA A 293 1.17 13.29 -27.71
CA ALA A 293 0.39 12.95 -26.52
C ALA A 293 0.39 14.11 -25.53
N THR A 294 -0.79 14.43 -25.00
CA THR A 294 -0.99 15.42 -23.93
C THR A 294 -1.54 14.73 -22.69
N GLY A 295 -0.88 14.95 -21.54
CA GLY A 295 -1.21 14.23 -20.31
C GLY A 295 -0.50 14.75 -19.09
N THR A 296 -0.78 14.16 -17.93
CA THR A 296 -0.05 14.42 -16.68
C THR A 296 1.11 13.46 -16.52
N VAL A 297 2.26 13.97 -16.07
CA VAL A 297 3.43 13.17 -15.72
C VAL A 297 3.21 12.50 -14.35
N ASP A 298 3.62 11.24 -14.21
CA ASP A 298 3.37 10.38 -13.04
C ASP A 298 4.41 9.23 -12.97
N ASP A 299 4.61 8.62 -11.79
CA ASP A 299 5.49 7.47 -11.59
C ASP A 299 4.72 6.20 -11.17
N ARG A 300 4.55 5.27 -12.12
CA ARG A 300 3.78 4.03 -11.89
C ARG A 300 4.72 2.86 -11.65
N PHE A 301 4.80 2.39 -10.39
CA PHE A 301 5.78 1.38 -9.94
C PHE A 301 7.24 1.84 -10.15
N ALA A 302 7.49 3.11 -9.84
CA ALA A 302 8.70 3.88 -10.18
C ALA A 302 8.96 4.08 -11.69
N GLN A 303 8.12 3.53 -12.58
CA GLN A 303 8.28 3.70 -14.02
C GLN A 303 7.82 5.08 -14.50
N ARG A 304 8.68 5.81 -15.21
CA ARG A 304 8.35 7.18 -15.64
C ARG A 304 7.26 7.17 -16.69
N THR A 305 6.12 7.77 -16.37
CA THR A 305 4.87 7.58 -17.12
C THR A 305 4.18 8.91 -17.44
N LEU A 306 3.55 8.98 -18.62
CA LEU A 306 2.58 10.00 -18.99
C LEU A 306 1.17 9.37 -19.01
N ARG A 307 0.24 9.93 -18.24
CA ARG A 307 -1.20 9.62 -18.35
C ARG A 307 -1.82 10.52 -19.39
N ALA A 308 -1.87 10.02 -20.62
CA ALA A 308 -2.34 10.76 -21.78
C ALA A 308 -3.87 10.79 -21.83
N THR A 309 -4.41 11.98 -21.52
CA THR A 309 -5.82 12.34 -21.72
C THR A 309 -6.18 12.54 -23.19
N ALA A 310 -5.19 12.79 -24.05
CA ALA A 310 -5.37 12.89 -25.49
C ALA A 310 -4.15 12.35 -26.23
N VAL A 311 -4.40 11.56 -27.28
CA VAL A 311 -3.37 11.02 -28.17
C VAL A 311 -3.76 11.26 -29.63
N ALA A 312 -2.85 11.87 -30.39
CA ALA A 312 -2.97 12.05 -31.83
C ALA A 312 -1.87 11.26 -32.56
N VAL A 313 -2.28 10.31 -33.39
CA VAL A 313 -1.39 9.54 -34.27
C VAL A 313 -1.11 10.33 -35.55
N GLN A 314 0.15 10.42 -35.91
CA GLN A 314 0.67 11.02 -37.14
C GLN A 314 1.36 9.96 -38.00
N THR A 315 1.78 10.34 -39.22
CA THR A 315 2.53 9.47 -40.13
C THR A 315 3.72 8.80 -39.42
N PRO A 316 3.90 7.47 -39.56
CA PRO A 316 5.02 6.74 -38.96
C PRO A 316 6.39 7.39 -39.21
N GLY A 317 7.27 7.26 -38.23
CA GLY A 317 8.62 7.83 -38.27
C GLY A 317 9.68 6.82 -37.86
N GLU A 318 10.94 7.15 -38.16
CA GLU A 318 12.08 6.32 -37.79
C GLU A 318 12.32 6.39 -36.27
N PRO A 319 12.30 5.25 -35.54
CA PRO A 319 12.52 5.25 -34.10
C PRO A 319 14.00 5.55 -33.76
N PRO A 320 14.29 6.05 -32.54
CA PRO A 320 15.66 6.23 -32.08
C PRO A 320 16.49 4.93 -32.18
N PRO A 321 17.80 5.01 -32.50
CA PRO A 321 18.64 3.84 -32.70
C PRO A 321 18.75 3.01 -31.42
N THR A 322 18.66 1.68 -31.57
CA THR A 322 18.83 0.73 -30.46
C THR A 322 20.30 0.67 -30.05
N ALA A 323 20.58 0.85 -28.76
CA ALA A 323 21.94 0.82 -28.23
C ALA A 323 22.26 -0.53 -27.58
N ALA A 324 23.44 -1.09 -27.87
CA ALA A 324 23.96 -2.22 -27.09
C ALA A 324 24.25 -1.77 -25.64
N ARG A 325 23.90 -2.61 -24.67
CA ARG A 325 24.10 -2.37 -23.24
C ARG A 325 24.60 -3.65 -22.58
N ALA A 326 25.45 -3.47 -21.58
CA ALA A 326 25.82 -4.54 -20.67
C ALA A 326 24.66 -4.81 -19.70
N THR A 327 24.50 -6.04 -19.21
CA THR A 327 23.37 -6.41 -18.35
C THR A 327 23.33 -5.60 -17.05
N GLY A 328 24.47 -5.39 -16.39
CA GLY A 328 24.59 -4.52 -15.21
C GLY A 328 24.38 -3.02 -15.47
N ALA A 329 24.21 -2.61 -16.73
CA ALA A 329 23.92 -1.22 -17.11
C ALA A 329 22.43 -0.95 -17.40
N VAL A 330 21.54 -1.91 -17.10
CA VAL A 330 20.08 -1.75 -17.21
C VAL A 330 19.55 -1.04 -15.95
N ASN A 331 19.39 0.28 -16.03
CA ASN A 331 19.00 1.17 -14.93
C ASN A 331 18.27 2.42 -15.44
N GLU A 332 17.98 3.39 -14.56
CA GLU A 332 17.28 4.65 -14.85
C GLU A 332 17.78 5.38 -16.11
N ALA A 333 19.10 5.40 -16.35
CA ALA A 333 19.68 6.14 -17.48
C ALA A 333 19.29 5.59 -18.87
N VAL A 334 18.75 4.36 -18.91
CA VAL A 334 18.23 3.71 -20.13
C VAL A 334 16.72 3.44 -20.06
N GLU A 335 16.04 3.88 -19.01
CA GLU A 335 14.61 3.63 -18.81
C GLU A 335 13.75 4.28 -19.92
N GLY A 336 12.72 3.56 -20.36
CA GLY A 336 11.90 3.90 -21.52
C GLY A 336 12.56 3.73 -22.89
N ARG A 337 13.85 3.37 -22.98
CA ARG A 337 14.60 3.25 -24.25
C ARG A 337 14.69 1.80 -24.76
N MET A 338 14.94 1.66 -26.06
CA MET A 338 15.24 0.38 -26.70
C MET A 338 16.72 0.02 -26.53
N VAL A 339 17.01 -1.16 -25.98
CA VAL A 339 18.38 -1.67 -25.76
C VAL A 339 18.56 -3.04 -26.39
N ARG A 340 19.80 -3.41 -26.71
CA ARG A 340 20.22 -4.78 -27.03
C ARG A 340 21.13 -5.31 -25.94
N LEU A 341 20.84 -6.51 -25.45
CA LEU A 341 21.67 -7.32 -24.56
C LEU A 341 22.19 -8.54 -25.33
N ASP A 342 23.42 -8.98 -25.07
CA ASP A 342 24.07 -10.16 -25.67
C ASP A 342 24.67 -11.03 -24.55
N ALA A 343 23.83 -11.76 -23.81
CA ALA A 343 24.14 -12.30 -22.49
C ALA A 343 23.90 -13.82 -22.37
N THR A 344 24.17 -14.38 -21.19
CA THR A 344 23.89 -15.78 -20.84
C THR A 344 22.67 -15.83 -19.93
N ILE A 345 21.78 -16.80 -20.13
CA ILE A 345 20.67 -17.06 -19.21
C ILE A 345 21.24 -17.63 -17.91
N ASP A 346 20.91 -17.00 -16.79
CA ASP A 346 21.26 -17.41 -15.43
C ASP A 346 20.05 -18.09 -14.77
N GLY A 347 20.13 -19.41 -14.60
CA GLY A 347 19.08 -20.21 -14.00
C GLY A 347 17.87 -20.49 -14.91
N GLY A 348 16.70 -20.64 -14.30
CA GLY A 348 15.46 -21.08 -14.95
C GLY A 348 14.38 -19.99 -15.04
N PRO A 349 13.35 -20.18 -15.87
CA PRO A 349 12.25 -19.23 -16.00
C PRO A 349 11.52 -19.00 -14.67
N THR A 350 11.17 -17.74 -14.41
CA THR A 350 10.13 -17.37 -13.43
C THR A 350 8.81 -17.21 -14.17
N GLU A 351 7.75 -17.89 -13.72
CA GLU A 351 6.41 -17.67 -14.24
C GLU A 351 5.81 -16.35 -13.74
N LEU A 352 5.09 -15.64 -14.61
CA LEU A 352 4.36 -14.42 -14.33
C LEU A 352 2.93 -14.54 -14.86
N SER A 353 1.98 -13.82 -14.25
CA SER A 353 0.58 -13.80 -14.69
C SER A 353 0.36 -13.35 -16.15
N GLY A 354 1.34 -12.65 -16.74
CA GLY A 354 1.33 -12.19 -18.12
C GLY A 354 2.40 -12.81 -19.03
N GLY A 355 3.14 -13.84 -18.60
CA GLY A 355 4.21 -14.44 -19.39
C GLY A 355 5.33 -15.09 -18.57
N LEU A 356 6.56 -15.03 -19.06
CA LEU A 356 7.74 -15.57 -18.39
C LEU A 356 8.78 -14.48 -18.14
N ALA A 357 9.66 -14.70 -17.17
CA ALA A 357 10.83 -13.87 -16.97
C ALA A 357 12.10 -14.73 -16.82
N PHE A 358 13.20 -14.20 -17.34
CA PHE A 358 14.53 -14.82 -17.30
C PHE A 358 15.52 -13.79 -16.77
N ASP A 359 16.49 -14.27 -16.00
CA ASP A 359 17.61 -13.46 -15.55
C ASP A 359 18.79 -13.70 -16.50
N LEU A 360 19.40 -12.64 -17.00
CA LEU A 360 20.49 -12.68 -17.98
C LEU A 360 21.71 -11.95 -17.43
N ASP A 361 22.90 -12.55 -17.55
CA ASP A 361 24.17 -11.94 -17.17
C ASP A 361 25.24 -12.10 -18.27
N ASP A 362 25.96 -11.02 -18.54
CA ASP A 362 27.17 -11.01 -19.38
C ASP A 362 28.48 -10.96 -18.57
N GLY A 363 28.37 -10.96 -17.24
CA GLY A 363 29.46 -10.82 -16.27
C GLY A 363 29.55 -9.42 -15.66
N SER A 364 28.73 -8.46 -16.09
CA SER A 364 28.61 -7.13 -15.49
C SER A 364 27.53 -7.01 -14.42
N GLY A 365 26.68 -8.04 -14.25
CA GLY A 365 25.57 -8.09 -13.30
C GLY A 365 24.24 -8.41 -13.98
N VAL A 366 23.31 -9.00 -13.23
CA VAL A 366 22.07 -9.56 -13.76
C VAL A 366 21.08 -8.49 -14.26
N ALA A 367 20.55 -8.70 -15.47
CA ALA A 367 19.40 -7.98 -16.02
C ALA A 367 18.17 -8.89 -16.14
N ARG A 368 17.02 -8.42 -15.65
CA ARG A 368 15.74 -9.11 -15.83
C ARG A 368 15.22 -8.91 -17.26
N VAL A 369 14.86 -10.00 -17.94
CA VAL A 369 14.11 -9.98 -19.20
C VAL A 369 12.71 -10.52 -18.95
N VAL A 370 11.67 -9.84 -19.48
CA VAL A 370 10.27 -10.27 -19.35
C VAL A 370 9.67 -10.50 -20.74
N ILE A 371 9.29 -11.76 -20.99
CA ILE A 371 8.64 -12.23 -22.21
C ILE A 371 7.13 -12.27 -21.99
N GLY A 372 6.41 -11.29 -22.52
CA GLY A 372 4.95 -11.26 -22.44
C GLY A 372 4.31 -12.38 -23.28
N ALA A 373 3.26 -13.03 -22.79
CA ALA A 373 2.59 -14.14 -23.46
C ALA A 373 2.04 -13.75 -24.86
N ALA A 374 1.66 -12.48 -25.04
CA ALA A 374 1.19 -11.94 -26.32
C ALA A 374 2.30 -11.67 -27.36
N THR A 375 3.59 -11.79 -27.01
CA THR A 375 4.71 -11.53 -27.93
C THR A 375 4.93 -12.65 -28.95
N GLY A 376 4.45 -13.87 -28.67
CA GLY A 376 4.68 -15.05 -29.52
C GLY A 376 6.13 -15.55 -29.58
N ILE A 377 7.01 -15.07 -28.68
CA ILE A 377 8.40 -15.51 -28.57
C ILE A 377 8.45 -16.95 -28.04
N ASP A 378 9.07 -17.87 -28.78
CA ASP A 378 9.34 -19.23 -28.32
C ASP A 378 10.53 -19.27 -27.35
N THR A 379 10.27 -19.73 -26.13
CA THR A 379 11.26 -19.88 -25.06
C THR A 379 11.63 -21.33 -24.76
N ALA A 380 11.18 -22.32 -25.55
CA ALA A 380 11.48 -23.74 -25.29
C ALA A 380 12.98 -24.07 -25.31
N GLY A 381 13.80 -23.27 -26.01
CA GLY A 381 15.26 -23.38 -26.03
C GLY A 381 16.01 -22.52 -25.00
N TRP A 382 15.30 -21.81 -24.12
CA TRP A 382 15.87 -20.93 -23.10
C TRP A 382 16.13 -21.71 -21.80
N VAL A 383 17.36 -22.21 -21.68
CA VAL A 383 17.85 -22.96 -20.53
C VAL A 383 19.08 -22.29 -19.92
N ASP A 384 19.35 -22.59 -18.65
CA ASP A 384 20.53 -22.14 -17.92
C ASP A 384 21.83 -22.34 -18.72
N GLY A 385 22.71 -21.33 -18.70
CA GLY A 385 23.97 -21.34 -19.46
C GLY A 385 23.83 -21.11 -20.98
N ARG A 386 22.62 -20.98 -21.53
CA ARG A 386 22.41 -20.67 -22.95
C ARG A 386 22.69 -19.19 -23.21
N ARG A 387 23.48 -18.86 -24.25
CA ARG A 387 23.61 -17.48 -24.73
C ARG A 387 22.46 -17.06 -25.63
N VAL A 388 21.97 -15.85 -25.43
CA VAL A 388 20.86 -15.24 -26.15
C VAL A 388 21.14 -13.76 -26.37
N ALA A 389 20.73 -13.24 -27.52
CA ALA A 389 20.62 -11.82 -27.76
C ALA A 389 19.16 -11.39 -27.65
N VAL A 390 18.91 -10.30 -26.94
CA VAL A 390 17.57 -9.75 -26.70
C VAL A 390 17.57 -8.26 -26.99
N VAL A 391 16.69 -7.83 -27.87
CA VAL A 391 16.35 -6.41 -28.10
C VAL A 391 15.04 -6.12 -27.37
N GLY A 392 14.97 -5.06 -26.58
CA GLY A 392 13.71 -4.75 -25.89
C GLY A 392 13.69 -3.37 -25.26
N VAL A 393 12.48 -2.92 -24.91
CA VAL A 393 12.30 -1.65 -24.20
C VAL A 393 12.56 -1.85 -22.70
N VAL A 394 13.36 -0.97 -22.11
CA VAL A 394 13.58 -0.95 -20.66
C VAL A 394 12.36 -0.31 -20.00
N GLY A 395 11.76 -1.01 -19.04
CA GLY A 395 10.77 -0.44 -18.12
C GLY A 395 11.15 -0.77 -16.68
N GLN A 396 10.49 -0.13 -15.72
CA GLN A 396 10.69 -0.36 -14.29
C GLN A 396 9.40 -0.88 -13.63
N ARG A 397 9.55 -1.77 -12.66
CA ARG A 397 8.47 -2.26 -11.80
C ARG A 397 9.09 -2.49 -10.44
N ASP A 398 9.38 -1.38 -9.76
CA ASP A 398 9.90 -1.44 -8.41
C ASP A 398 8.77 -1.93 -7.48
N SER A 399 8.93 -3.15 -6.97
CA SER A 399 8.04 -3.74 -5.96
C SER A 399 8.66 -3.68 -4.55
N SER A 400 9.87 -3.12 -4.44
CA SER A 400 10.58 -2.89 -3.17
C SER A 400 10.25 -1.51 -2.58
N GLY A 401 9.95 -0.53 -3.43
CA GLY A 401 9.65 0.86 -3.09
C GLY A 401 10.86 1.81 -3.14
N THR A 402 12.06 1.36 -3.55
CA THR A 402 13.28 2.19 -3.50
C THR A 402 13.43 3.17 -4.66
N GLY A 403 12.56 3.12 -5.67
CA GLY A 403 12.67 3.90 -6.92
C GLY A 403 13.86 3.51 -7.79
N THR A 404 14.65 2.53 -7.36
CA THR A 404 16.00 2.26 -7.89
C THR A 404 16.20 0.79 -8.26
N SER A 405 15.16 -0.03 -8.16
CA SER A 405 15.20 -1.45 -8.50
C SER A 405 14.06 -1.85 -9.46
N GLY A 406 14.05 -3.11 -9.90
CA GLY A 406 12.96 -3.64 -10.73
C GLY A 406 12.99 -3.22 -12.21
N TYR A 407 14.15 -2.77 -12.72
CA TYR A 407 14.35 -2.58 -14.15
C TYR A 407 14.28 -3.91 -14.90
N ARG A 408 13.64 -3.90 -16.08
CA ARG A 408 13.45 -5.08 -16.92
C ARG A 408 13.49 -4.70 -18.40
N VAL A 409 14.06 -5.58 -19.23
CA VAL A 409 14.02 -5.48 -20.70
C VAL A 409 12.85 -6.29 -21.23
N GLN A 410 12.04 -5.68 -22.10
CA GLN A 410 10.80 -6.26 -22.63
C GLN A 410 10.89 -6.34 -24.16
N PRO A 411 11.29 -7.49 -24.75
CA PRO A 411 11.20 -7.73 -26.20
C PRO A 411 9.74 -7.78 -26.67
N ARG A 412 9.50 -7.47 -27.94
CA ARG A 412 8.17 -7.19 -28.47
C ARG A 412 7.58 -8.33 -29.29
N ASP A 413 8.43 -9.03 -30.03
CA ASP A 413 8.05 -10.09 -30.97
C ASP A 413 9.26 -11.03 -31.23
N PRO A 414 9.12 -12.13 -32.01
CA PRO A 414 10.21 -13.08 -32.24
C PRO A 414 11.46 -12.52 -32.96
N ALA A 415 11.37 -11.39 -33.66
CA ALA A 415 12.53 -10.76 -34.32
C ALA A 415 13.41 -9.97 -33.34
N ASP A 416 12.93 -9.71 -32.12
CA ASP A 416 13.70 -9.10 -31.03
C ASP A 416 14.60 -10.13 -30.29
N VAL A 417 14.59 -11.41 -30.65
CA VAL A 417 15.31 -12.49 -29.95
C VAL A 417 16.15 -13.35 -30.91
N GLU A 418 17.38 -13.68 -30.50
CA GLU A 418 18.27 -14.58 -31.24
C GLU A 418 19.03 -15.53 -30.29
N LEU A 419 18.90 -16.85 -30.47
CA LEU A 419 19.64 -17.85 -29.69
C LEU A 419 21.06 -18.03 -30.26
N LEU A 420 22.02 -17.28 -29.71
CA LEU A 420 23.43 -17.31 -30.12
C LEU A 420 24.06 -18.70 -29.95
N ALA A 421 24.90 -19.16 -30.88
CA ALA A 421 25.61 -20.43 -30.73
C ALA A 421 26.52 -20.39 -29.48
N GLY A 422 26.49 -21.46 -28.67
CA GLY A 422 27.46 -21.62 -27.57
C GLY A 422 28.89 -21.77 -28.12
N PRO A 423 29.93 -21.48 -27.33
CA PRO A 423 31.30 -21.74 -27.75
C PRO A 423 31.46 -23.22 -28.09
N SER A 424 31.91 -23.51 -29.33
CA SER A 424 32.14 -24.89 -29.77
C SER A 424 33.17 -25.56 -28.86
N PRO A 425 32.91 -26.78 -28.34
CA PRO A 425 33.88 -27.50 -27.53
C PRO A 425 35.08 -27.91 -28.39
N THR A 426 36.21 -27.22 -28.22
CA THR A 426 37.50 -27.64 -28.78
C THR A 426 37.85 -29.03 -28.23
N PRO A 427 38.09 -30.06 -29.07
CA PRO A 427 38.41 -31.39 -28.59
C PRO A 427 39.78 -31.40 -27.90
N THR A 428 39.80 -31.62 -26.59
CA THR A 428 41.06 -31.77 -25.82
C THR A 428 41.62 -33.19 -26.00
N PRO A 429 42.87 -33.36 -26.47
CA PRO A 429 43.50 -34.68 -26.55
C PRO A 429 43.79 -35.26 -25.18
N GLY A 430 43.68 -36.59 -25.04
CA GLY A 430 43.96 -37.28 -23.78
C GLY A 430 45.44 -37.25 -23.39
N GLY A 431 45.70 -37.06 -22.09
CA GLY A 431 47.02 -37.17 -21.48
C GLY A 431 46.90 -37.44 -19.99
N ALA A 432 47.38 -38.60 -19.53
CA ALA A 432 47.31 -39.00 -18.13
C ALA A 432 48.51 -38.47 -17.33
N SER A 433 48.25 -37.88 -16.16
CA SER A 433 49.18 -37.82 -15.02
C SER A 433 48.40 -37.54 -13.72
N ALA A 434 49.00 -37.82 -12.56
CA ALA A 434 48.24 -38.24 -11.38
C ALA A 434 48.28 -37.30 -10.15
N SER A 435 47.23 -37.42 -9.32
CA SER A 435 47.18 -37.14 -7.87
C SER A 435 47.01 -35.67 -7.42
N PRO A 436 46.38 -35.38 -6.25
CA PRO A 436 45.69 -36.28 -5.32
C PRO A 436 44.17 -36.12 -5.28
N GLN A 437 43.49 -37.20 -4.90
CA GLN A 437 42.06 -37.28 -4.66
C GLN A 437 41.71 -36.76 -3.25
N PRO A 438 40.86 -35.73 -3.07
CA PRO A 438 40.13 -35.57 -1.82
C PRO A 438 39.13 -36.73 -1.69
N SER A 439 39.21 -37.46 -0.58
CA SER A 439 38.34 -38.61 -0.29
C SER A 439 36.86 -38.23 -0.36
N PRO A 440 35.96 -39.18 -0.74
CA PRO A 440 34.53 -38.94 -0.62
C PRO A 440 34.20 -38.71 0.85
N THR A 441 33.65 -37.52 1.17
CA THR A 441 33.01 -37.28 2.47
C THR A 441 31.91 -38.33 2.63
N ALA A 442 31.94 -39.05 3.76
CA ALA A 442 30.98 -40.10 4.07
C ALA A 442 29.53 -39.57 3.99
N PRO A 443 28.52 -40.43 3.71
CA PRO A 443 27.12 -40.05 3.89
C PRO A 443 26.93 -39.56 5.34
N GLY A 444 26.68 -38.25 5.46
CA GLY A 444 26.54 -37.58 6.75
C GLY A 444 25.32 -38.11 7.51
N SER A 445 25.48 -38.22 8.83
CA SER A 445 24.47 -38.72 9.76
C SER A 445 23.08 -38.14 9.52
N ALA A 446 22.05 -38.97 9.71
CA ALA A 446 20.73 -38.43 10.05
C ALA A 446 20.81 -37.67 11.38
N GLY A 447 20.05 -36.58 11.51
CA GLY A 447 19.33 -36.31 12.76
C GLY A 447 19.77 -35.17 13.68
N ASP A 448 20.60 -34.20 13.25
CA ASP A 448 20.77 -32.96 14.03
C ASP A 448 19.76 -31.89 13.60
N LEU A 449 18.81 -31.61 14.50
CA LEU A 449 17.75 -30.64 14.30
C LEU A 449 18.32 -29.22 14.27
N THR A 450 18.15 -28.52 13.14
CA THR A 450 18.57 -27.13 12.96
C THR A 450 17.45 -26.18 13.39
N SER A 451 17.78 -25.10 14.12
CA SER A 451 16.82 -24.04 14.43
C SER A 451 16.46 -23.23 13.19
N ILE A 452 15.26 -22.67 13.14
CA ILE A 452 14.80 -21.96 11.94
C ILE A 452 15.64 -20.70 11.65
N ALA A 453 16.14 -20.00 12.67
CA ALA A 453 17.08 -18.90 12.49
C ALA A 453 18.41 -19.35 11.84
N ALA A 454 18.97 -20.48 12.27
CA ALA A 454 20.18 -21.04 11.67
C ALA A 454 19.92 -21.55 10.25
N ALA A 455 18.71 -22.06 9.97
CA ALA A 455 18.31 -22.49 8.64
C ALA A 455 18.22 -21.32 7.63
N ARG A 456 17.69 -20.16 8.04
CA ARG A 456 17.73 -18.93 7.21
C ARG A 456 19.15 -18.44 6.95
N ALA A 457 20.02 -18.51 7.98
CA ALA A 457 21.42 -18.08 7.88
C ALA A 457 22.34 -19.06 7.11
N ALA A 458 21.86 -20.25 6.77
CA ALA A 458 22.63 -21.24 6.03
C ALA A 458 22.92 -20.79 4.58
N ALA A 459 23.98 -21.36 3.99
CA ALA A 459 24.30 -21.12 2.59
C ALA A 459 23.18 -21.63 1.65
N PRO A 460 22.99 -21.01 0.47
CA PRO A 460 22.13 -21.56 -0.59
C PRO A 460 22.46 -23.02 -0.88
N ASN A 461 21.44 -23.84 -1.11
CA ASN A 461 21.52 -25.29 -1.34
C ASN A 461 21.99 -26.14 -0.14
N ALA A 462 22.15 -25.57 1.07
CA ALA A 462 22.37 -26.36 2.28
C ALA A 462 21.19 -27.31 2.54
N ARG A 463 21.47 -28.59 2.83
CA ARG A 463 20.48 -29.59 3.25
C ARG A 463 20.28 -29.50 4.76
N LEU A 464 19.03 -29.40 5.19
CA LEU A 464 18.66 -29.07 6.56
C LEU A 464 17.46 -29.90 7.02
N THR A 465 17.45 -30.22 8.31
CA THR A 465 16.28 -30.76 9.02
C THR A 465 15.81 -29.72 10.03
N ILE A 466 14.59 -29.22 9.89
CA ILE A 466 14.00 -28.24 10.81
C ILE A 466 12.69 -28.78 11.40
N ARG A 467 12.26 -28.21 12.52
CA ARG A 467 10.95 -28.50 13.12
C ARG A 467 10.35 -27.23 13.70
N GLY A 468 9.05 -27.07 13.53
CA GLY A 468 8.28 -25.96 14.09
C GLY A 468 6.79 -26.19 13.98
N VAL A 469 6.03 -25.17 14.36
CA VAL A 469 4.56 -25.13 14.26
C VAL A 469 4.18 -24.46 12.94
N VAL A 470 3.19 -25.00 12.23
CA VAL A 470 2.65 -24.41 11.02
C VAL A 470 1.78 -23.21 11.39
N THR A 471 2.30 -21.99 11.21
CA THR A 471 1.58 -20.73 11.50
C THR A 471 0.82 -20.19 10.30
N LEU A 472 1.15 -20.66 9.09
CA LEU A 472 0.36 -20.45 7.88
C LEU A 472 0.13 -21.79 7.18
N ALA A 473 -1.14 -22.18 7.04
CA ALA A 473 -1.52 -23.40 6.35
C ALA A 473 -1.24 -23.34 4.84
N SER A 474 -0.95 -24.50 4.25
CA SER A 474 -0.88 -24.66 2.80
C SER A 474 -2.19 -24.24 2.11
N ALA A 475 -2.11 -23.75 0.86
CA ALA A 475 -3.24 -23.20 0.11
C ALA A 475 -3.90 -21.92 0.69
N THR A 476 -3.32 -21.28 1.70
CA THR A 476 -3.80 -19.96 2.17
C THR A 476 -3.47 -18.85 1.16
N ILE A 477 -2.27 -18.88 0.57
CA ILE A 477 -1.85 -17.96 -0.51
C ILE A 477 -1.83 -18.70 -1.86
N ASP A 478 -1.08 -19.80 -1.90
CA ASP A 478 -0.88 -20.69 -3.04
C ASP A 478 -0.78 -22.13 -2.50
N PRO A 479 -1.10 -23.17 -3.31
CA PRO A 479 -1.18 -24.55 -2.81
C PRO A 479 0.12 -25.07 -2.21
N ASP A 480 1.26 -24.54 -2.66
CA ASP A 480 2.59 -25.10 -2.43
C ASP A 480 3.39 -24.33 -1.36
N SER A 481 2.74 -23.42 -0.64
CA SER A 481 3.41 -22.60 0.39
C SER A 481 2.74 -22.71 1.74
N ALA A 482 3.54 -23.00 2.76
CA ALA A 482 3.18 -22.95 4.17
C ALA A 482 4.27 -22.20 4.94
N VAL A 483 4.00 -21.79 6.18
CA VAL A 483 5.01 -21.18 7.05
C VAL A 483 5.23 -22.04 8.27
N LEU A 484 6.50 -22.25 8.63
CA LEU A 484 6.91 -22.96 9.82
C LEU A 484 7.61 -22.00 10.79
N GLN A 485 7.25 -22.04 12.07
CA GLN A 485 7.82 -21.15 13.09
C GLN A 485 8.23 -21.92 14.37
N ASP A 486 9.37 -21.53 14.93
CA ASP A 486 9.90 -22.01 16.21
C ASP A 486 10.24 -20.80 17.13
N ALA A 487 10.88 -21.05 18.27
CA ALA A 487 11.26 -19.99 19.21
C ALA A 487 12.42 -19.09 18.72
N SER A 488 13.09 -19.45 17.62
CA SER A 488 14.20 -18.70 17.01
C SER A 488 13.78 -17.87 15.80
N GLY A 489 12.73 -18.27 15.08
CA GLY A 489 12.20 -17.54 13.93
C GLY A 489 11.21 -18.34 13.11
N ALA A 490 10.85 -17.80 11.94
CA ALA A 490 9.94 -18.42 10.99
C ALA A 490 10.58 -18.54 9.60
N ILE A 491 10.12 -19.48 8.78
CA ILE A 491 10.61 -19.69 7.42
C ILE A 491 9.47 -20.16 6.51
N LEU A 492 9.49 -19.68 5.26
CA LEU A 492 8.57 -20.13 4.24
C LEU A 492 8.97 -21.53 3.75
N LEU A 493 8.05 -22.48 3.83
CA LEU A 493 8.18 -23.80 3.22
C LEU A 493 7.68 -23.72 1.78
N ARG A 494 8.51 -24.20 0.84
CA ARG A 494 8.09 -24.53 -0.52
C ARG A 494 7.85 -26.04 -0.58
N LEU A 495 6.58 -26.41 -0.64
CA LEU A 495 6.11 -27.77 -0.88
C LEU A 495 6.19 -28.05 -2.39
N GLY A 496 5.90 -29.29 -2.78
CA GLY A 496 5.69 -29.69 -4.17
C GLY A 496 4.47 -30.60 -4.25
N ASP A 497 4.00 -30.86 -5.46
CA ASP A 497 2.69 -31.47 -5.76
C ASP A 497 2.41 -32.78 -4.98
N GLU A 498 3.45 -33.58 -4.69
CA GLU A 498 3.35 -34.87 -3.99
C GLU A 498 3.32 -34.76 -2.45
N ILE A 499 3.54 -33.58 -1.88
CA ILE A 499 3.86 -33.40 -0.45
C ILE A 499 2.60 -33.32 0.45
N GLY A 500 1.45 -32.97 -0.13
CA GLY A 500 0.17 -32.87 0.58
C GLY A 500 0.02 -31.61 1.44
N ARG A 501 -1.19 -31.41 1.98
CA ARG A 501 -1.53 -30.20 2.75
C ARG A 501 -0.96 -30.20 4.17
N LEU A 502 -0.52 -29.04 4.63
CA LEU A 502 -0.20 -28.72 6.01
C LEU A 502 -1.27 -27.79 6.59
N ASP A 503 -1.77 -28.14 7.78
CA ASP A 503 -2.82 -27.39 8.48
C ASP A 503 -2.25 -26.52 9.61
N ARG A 504 -2.93 -25.41 9.91
CA ARG A 504 -2.52 -24.45 10.96
C ARG A 504 -2.47 -25.13 12.34
N GLY A 505 -1.39 -24.93 13.08
CA GLY A 505 -1.14 -25.57 14.39
C GLY A 505 -0.53 -26.98 14.35
N GLU A 506 -0.30 -27.58 13.17
CA GLU A 506 0.46 -28.81 13.07
C GLU A 506 1.93 -28.59 13.49
N LEU A 507 2.46 -29.51 14.31
CA LEU A 507 3.88 -29.59 14.64
C LEU A 507 4.53 -30.58 13.66
N VAL A 508 5.39 -30.08 12.78
CA VAL A 508 6.01 -30.90 11.72
C VAL A 508 7.53 -30.80 11.72
N GLU A 509 8.18 -31.89 11.31
CA GLU A 509 9.60 -31.97 10.99
C GLU A 509 9.76 -32.01 9.46
N VAL A 510 10.60 -31.14 8.91
CA VAL A 510 10.79 -30.96 7.46
C VAL A 510 12.24 -31.21 7.10
N HIS A 511 12.44 -32.07 6.11
CA HIS A 511 13.72 -32.32 5.46
C HIS A 511 13.73 -31.59 4.13
N GLY A 512 14.72 -30.71 3.91
CA GLY A 512 14.71 -29.83 2.75
C GLY A 512 16.03 -29.13 2.46
N VAL A 513 15.98 -28.24 1.47
CA VAL A 513 17.11 -27.50 0.93
C VAL A 513 16.86 -26.00 1.04
N ARG A 514 17.83 -25.27 1.60
CA ARG A 514 17.82 -23.80 1.72
C ARG A 514 17.73 -23.16 0.32
N SER A 515 16.74 -22.32 0.11
CA SER A 515 16.41 -21.67 -1.16
C SER A 515 15.79 -20.30 -0.92
N THR A 516 15.42 -19.57 -1.96
CA THR A 516 14.64 -18.32 -1.85
C THR A 516 13.33 -18.40 -2.65
N LYS A 517 12.35 -17.57 -2.31
CA LYS A 517 11.15 -17.31 -3.12
C LYS A 517 10.86 -15.81 -3.07
N GLY A 518 11.07 -15.11 -4.19
CA GLY A 518 10.86 -13.65 -4.26
C GLY A 518 11.78 -12.84 -3.33
N GLY A 519 13.02 -13.29 -3.11
CA GLY A 519 13.98 -12.68 -2.17
C GLY A 519 13.91 -13.25 -0.75
N MET A 520 12.72 -13.64 -0.27
CA MET A 520 12.53 -14.21 1.06
C MET A 520 13.28 -15.55 1.22
N GLU A 521 13.94 -15.71 2.37
CA GLU A 521 14.61 -16.97 2.74
C GLU A 521 13.60 -18.09 3.01
N SER A 522 13.82 -19.26 2.39
CA SER A 522 12.85 -20.35 2.34
C SER A 522 13.51 -21.73 2.42
N LEU A 523 12.74 -22.76 2.77
CA LEU A 523 13.16 -24.15 2.67
C LEU A 523 12.30 -24.86 1.63
N ARG A 524 12.93 -25.40 0.57
CA ARG A 524 12.26 -26.34 -0.34
C ARG A 524 12.27 -27.72 0.30
N ALA A 525 11.10 -28.24 0.65
CA ALA A 525 10.97 -29.60 1.14
C ALA A 525 11.42 -30.58 0.05
N THR A 526 12.28 -31.55 0.40
CA THR A 526 12.74 -32.60 -0.52
C THR A 526 12.00 -33.92 -0.31
N GLU A 527 11.32 -34.05 0.81
CA GLU A 527 10.56 -35.22 1.23
C GLU A 527 9.28 -34.74 1.96
N PRO A 528 8.21 -35.56 2.04
CA PRO A 528 6.99 -35.19 2.75
C PRO A 528 7.25 -34.88 4.24
N PRO A 529 6.80 -33.72 4.78
CA PRO A 529 6.92 -33.38 6.18
C PRO A 529 6.36 -34.45 7.11
N ARG A 530 7.15 -34.78 8.12
CA ARG A 530 6.76 -35.73 9.15
C ARG A 530 5.91 -35.01 10.20
N ARG A 531 4.61 -35.28 10.20
CA ARG A 531 3.68 -34.82 11.25
C ARG A 531 4.05 -35.45 12.58
N ILE A 532 4.39 -34.62 13.56
CA ILE A 532 4.76 -35.02 14.93
C ILE A 532 3.56 -34.92 15.87
N GLY A 533 2.63 -34.00 15.59
CA GLY A 533 1.41 -33.78 16.35
C GLY A 533 0.86 -32.37 16.11
N THR A 534 0.29 -31.76 17.14
CA THR A 534 -0.14 -30.35 17.16
C THR A 534 0.56 -29.61 18.29
N ALA A 535 0.76 -28.30 18.15
CA ALA A 535 1.30 -27.45 19.20
C ALA A 535 0.58 -26.09 19.22
N ALA A 536 0.63 -25.40 20.36
CA ALA A 536 0.18 -24.01 20.43
C ALA A 536 1.08 -23.14 19.54
N GLU A 537 0.48 -22.17 18.85
CA GLU A 537 1.24 -21.22 18.04
C GLU A 537 2.11 -20.32 18.90
N PRO A 538 3.25 -19.85 18.39
CA PRO A 538 4.00 -18.76 18.99
C PRO A 538 3.10 -17.54 19.18
N ALA A 539 3.31 -16.76 20.25
CA ALA A 539 2.61 -15.50 20.42
C ALA A 539 2.95 -14.56 19.25
N ALA A 540 1.92 -14.01 18.61
CA ALA A 540 2.08 -13.07 17.51
C ALA A 540 2.86 -11.82 17.98
N ARG A 541 3.90 -11.45 17.24
CA ARG A 541 4.76 -10.30 17.57
C ARG A 541 4.04 -9.01 17.19
N ALA A 542 3.83 -8.06 18.10
CA ALA A 542 3.30 -6.77 17.68
C ALA A 542 4.32 -6.02 16.80
N LEU A 543 3.87 -5.37 15.73
CA LEU A 543 4.70 -4.75 14.70
C LEU A 543 4.10 -3.41 14.26
N ARG A 544 4.88 -2.33 14.30
CA ARG A 544 4.49 -1.06 13.66
C ARG A 544 4.53 -1.21 12.14
N THR A 545 3.66 -0.52 11.41
CA THR A 545 3.51 -0.75 9.96
C THR A 545 4.80 -0.48 9.17
N GLY A 546 5.56 0.55 9.55
CA GLY A 546 6.87 0.89 8.97
C GLY A 546 8.02 -0.01 9.41
N ASP A 547 7.89 -0.76 10.52
CA ASP A 547 8.91 -1.68 11.03
C ASP A 547 8.93 -3.04 10.29
N ALA A 548 8.10 -3.21 9.25
CA ALA A 548 7.98 -4.42 8.43
C ALA A 548 9.17 -4.64 7.46
N GLY A 549 10.36 -4.86 8.05
CA GLY A 549 11.59 -5.26 7.38
C GLY A 549 11.95 -6.74 7.52
N GLU A 550 13.10 -7.17 6.97
CA GLU A 550 13.53 -8.58 6.82
C GLU A 550 13.52 -9.43 8.11
N ALA A 551 13.62 -8.77 9.28
CA ALA A 551 13.52 -9.37 10.59
C ALA A 551 12.08 -9.78 10.99
N ALA A 552 11.07 -9.40 10.21
CA ALA A 552 9.66 -9.80 10.35
C ALA A 552 9.23 -10.89 9.36
N GLU A 553 10.05 -11.24 8.37
CA GLU A 553 9.67 -12.21 7.32
C GLU A 553 9.18 -13.53 7.89
N ALA A 554 8.07 -14.01 7.32
CA ALA A 554 7.37 -15.23 7.69
C ALA A 554 6.93 -15.31 9.17
N GLN A 555 7.21 -14.35 10.04
CA GLN A 555 6.77 -14.42 11.43
C GLN A 555 5.28 -14.12 11.55
N LEU A 556 4.61 -14.82 12.45
CA LEU A 556 3.28 -14.43 12.91
C LEU A 556 3.41 -13.10 13.69
N VAL A 557 2.76 -12.04 13.20
CA VAL A 557 2.76 -10.70 13.80
C VAL A 557 1.35 -10.16 13.92
N VAL A 558 1.14 -9.20 14.82
CA VAL A 558 -0.04 -8.34 14.83
C VAL A 558 0.36 -6.97 14.33
N ALA A 559 -0.38 -6.43 13.36
CA ALA A 559 -0.23 -5.06 12.90
C ALA A 559 -1.57 -4.32 12.96
N ARG A 560 -1.52 -3.01 13.19
CA ARG A 560 -2.67 -2.12 13.25
C ARG A 560 -2.37 -0.88 12.41
N GLY A 561 -3.37 -0.31 11.75
CA GLY A 561 -3.20 0.92 10.99
C GLY A 561 -4.48 1.34 10.28
N ALA A 562 -4.54 2.59 9.83
CA ALA A 562 -5.61 3.09 8.98
C ALA A 562 -5.37 2.73 7.52
N LEU A 563 -6.42 2.36 6.80
CA LEU A 563 -6.35 2.07 5.38
C LEU A 563 -5.96 3.32 4.59
N VAL A 564 -4.81 3.28 3.93
CA VAL A 564 -4.30 4.37 3.07
C VAL A 564 -5.22 4.58 1.86
N ALA A 565 -5.82 3.49 1.37
CA ALA A 565 -6.85 3.47 0.35
C ALA A 565 -7.83 2.32 0.61
N SER A 566 -9.05 2.43 0.09
CA SER A 566 -10.04 1.36 0.15
C SER A 566 -9.50 0.06 -0.46
N ALA A 567 -9.85 -1.07 0.15
CA ALA A 567 -9.39 -2.38 -0.27
C ALA A 567 -9.83 -2.73 -1.70
N ARG A 568 -8.99 -3.54 -2.34
CA ARG A 568 -9.19 -4.00 -3.72
C ARG A 568 -9.31 -5.51 -3.71
N ARG A 569 -10.47 -6.00 -4.14
CA ARG A 569 -10.71 -7.41 -4.44
C ARG A 569 -10.29 -7.73 -5.87
N ALA A 570 -9.40 -8.70 -6.03
CA ALA A 570 -9.04 -9.28 -7.32
C ALA A 570 -10.11 -10.31 -7.76
N SER A 571 -10.14 -10.61 -9.06
CA SER A 571 -11.01 -11.67 -9.63
C SER A 571 -10.71 -13.07 -9.08
N SER A 572 -9.53 -13.29 -8.48
CA SER A 572 -9.16 -14.48 -7.72
C SER A 572 -9.89 -14.61 -6.37
N GLY A 573 -10.61 -13.58 -5.92
CA GLY A 573 -11.20 -13.48 -4.58
C GLY A 573 -10.27 -12.89 -3.52
N THR A 574 -8.96 -12.77 -3.81
CA THR A 574 -7.95 -12.14 -2.94
C THR A 574 -8.31 -10.68 -2.66
N VAL A 575 -8.22 -10.25 -1.39
CA VAL A 575 -8.40 -8.85 -0.99
C VAL A 575 -7.04 -8.26 -0.62
N SER A 576 -6.73 -7.04 -1.06
CA SER A 576 -5.51 -6.35 -0.67
C SER A 576 -5.72 -4.86 -0.41
N PHE A 577 -5.00 -4.32 0.57
CA PHE A 577 -5.02 -2.93 1.00
C PHE A 577 -3.68 -2.58 1.66
N GLU A 578 -3.49 -1.32 2.02
CA GLU A 578 -2.33 -0.84 2.76
C GLU A 578 -2.81 -0.17 4.05
N ILE A 579 -2.16 -0.46 5.16
CA ILE A 579 -2.42 0.15 6.47
C ILE A 579 -1.22 0.97 6.92
N ASP A 580 -1.46 2.09 7.58
CA ASP A 580 -0.40 2.92 8.17
C ASP A 580 -0.80 3.35 9.60
N ASP A 581 0.10 3.14 10.56
CA ASP A 581 0.01 3.65 11.94
C ASP A 581 0.77 4.98 12.14
N GLY A 582 1.26 5.57 11.04
CA GLY A 582 2.08 6.78 11.03
C GLY A 582 3.58 6.51 10.96
N SER A 583 4.03 5.25 11.14
CA SER A 583 5.43 4.85 10.92
C SER A 583 5.76 4.50 9.47
N GLY A 584 4.77 4.31 8.60
CA GLY A 584 4.92 4.02 7.18
C GLY A 584 4.02 2.87 6.71
N PRO A 585 3.67 2.78 5.41
CA PRO A 585 2.64 1.88 4.92
C PRO A 585 3.07 0.41 4.91
N LEU A 586 2.23 -0.45 5.50
CA LEU A 586 2.30 -1.90 5.42
C LEU A 586 1.21 -2.45 4.49
N ARG A 587 1.62 -3.15 3.43
CA ARG A 587 0.70 -3.83 2.52
C ARG A 587 0.20 -5.14 3.11
N VAL A 588 -1.13 -5.28 3.14
CA VAL A 588 -1.86 -6.45 3.65
C VAL A 588 -2.52 -7.20 2.50
N VAL A 589 -2.43 -8.53 2.51
CA VAL A 589 -3.05 -9.41 1.51
C VAL A 589 -3.79 -10.54 2.22
N LEU A 590 -5.09 -10.64 1.96
CA LEU A 590 -5.96 -11.69 2.46
C LEU A 590 -6.20 -12.71 1.34
N GLY A 591 -5.80 -13.95 1.58
CA GLY A 591 -6.02 -15.05 0.64
C GLY A 591 -7.50 -15.31 0.39
N ALA A 592 -7.87 -15.66 -0.84
CA ALA A 592 -9.28 -15.92 -1.21
C ALA A 592 -9.93 -17.02 -0.36
N ALA A 593 -9.14 -18.00 0.09
CA ALA A 593 -9.56 -19.08 0.97
C ALA A 593 -10.09 -18.60 2.35
N LEU A 594 -9.75 -17.39 2.79
CA LEU A 594 -10.23 -16.81 4.05
C LEU A 594 -11.68 -16.30 3.96
N GLY A 595 -12.23 -16.11 2.75
CA GLY A 595 -13.60 -15.62 2.56
C GLY A 595 -13.88 -14.21 3.11
N ALA A 596 -12.83 -13.42 3.38
CA ALA A 596 -12.95 -12.10 3.99
C ALA A 596 -13.78 -11.14 3.12
N GLY A 597 -14.72 -10.43 3.74
CA GLY A 597 -15.47 -9.32 3.14
C GLY A 597 -14.64 -8.03 3.09
N ASP A 598 -14.92 -7.15 2.13
CA ASP A 598 -14.22 -5.88 1.92
C ASP A 598 -15.13 -4.64 2.06
N ASP A 599 -16.43 -4.81 2.31
CA ASP A 599 -17.43 -3.73 2.41
C ASP A 599 -17.14 -2.70 3.51
N HIS A 600 -16.35 -3.07 4.53
CA HIS A 600 -15.94 -2.20 5.64
C HIS A 600 -14.47 -1.76 5.56
N LEU A 601 -13.76 -2.10 4.49
CA LEU A 601 -12.35 -1.80 4.27
C LEU A 601 -12.21 -0.58 3.35
N VAL A 602 -12.67 0.57 3.82
CA VAL A 602 -12.59 1.84 3.09
C VAL A 602 -11.40 2.69 3.54
N SER A 603 -10.96 3.64 2.71
CA SER A 603 -9.91 4.59 3.08
C SER A 603 -10.23 5.30 4.41
N GLY A 604 -9.24 5.38 5.31
CA GLY A 604 -9.37 5.91 6.66
C GLY A 604 -9.95 4.95 7.71
N SER A 605 -10.46 3.77 7.32
CA SER A 605 -10.87 2.75 8.29
C SER A 605 -9.65 2.16 9.00
N TRP A 606 -9.68 2.09 10.33
CA TRP A 606 -8.68 1.34 11.09
C TRP A 606 -8.98 -0.16 11.05
N VAL A 607 -7.94 -0.98 11.06
CA VAL A 607 -8.05 -2.44 11.18
C VAL A 607 -6.92 -3.02 12.04
N GLU A 608 -7.20 -4.17 12.64
CA GLU A 608 -6.21 -5.07 13.21
C GLU A 608 -6.05 -6.32 12.32
N VAL A 609 -4.80 -6.72 12.17
CA VAL A 609 -4.31 -7.74 11.25
C VAL A 609 -3.59 -8.80 12.09
N VAL A 610 -4.10 -10.05 12.11
CA VAL A 610 -3.72 -11.14 13.06
C VAL A 610 -3.49 -12.51 12.40
#